data_AF-A0A1Q2MH82-F1
#
_entry.id   AF-A0A1Q2MH82-F1
#
_cell.length_a   1.000
_cell.length_b   1.000
_cell.length_c   1.000
_cell.angle_alpha   90.00
_cell.angle_beta   90.00
_cell.angle_gamma   90.00
#
_symmetry.space_group_name_H-M   'P 1'
#
loop_
_entity.id
_entity.type
_entity.pdbx_description
1 polymer ?
#
loop_
_entity_poly.entity_id
_entity_poly.type
_entity_poly.pdbx_seq_one_letter_code
_entity_poly.pdbx_strand_id
1 'polypeptide(L)'
;MLNGIKLKEYARTNGVSSQELAEMVRIGGRTEKQALAAVKNWQNCLYKPMPTSEDIEALARGLHVSVNAISQWSSRHKYAPTSPTKARLVARLIAGRTAQDALDTLKFTPKRSAEMVRKVLETAISNADEQEADVERLYVSEARIDGAGRRIGTKGWIAKDRGRAHPIRKQASHIIVTVAEN
;
A
#
# COMPACT_ATOMS: atom_id res chain seq x y z
N MET A 1 5.26 -0.56 -7.57
CA MET A 1 6.21 -0.77 -6.43
C MET A 1 6.52 -2.26 -6.34
N LEU A 2 7.62 -2.65 -5.69
CA LEU A 2 7.93 -4.06 -5.44
C LEU A 2 7.07 -4.63 -4.30
N ASN A 3 6.57 -5.85 -4.45
CA ASN A 3 5.93 -6.64 -3.41
C ASN A 3 6.96 -7.59 -2.78
N GLY A 4 7.46 -7.23 -1.60
CA GLY A 4 8.50 -8.00 -0.90
C GLY A 4 8.09 -9.44 -0.54
N ILE A 5 6.81 -9.66 -0.22
CA ILE A 5 6.29 -10.98 0.16
C ILE A 5 6.32 -11.91 -1.05
N LYS A 6 5.77 -11.45 -2.18
CA LYS A 6 5.79 -12.23 -3.43
C LYS A 6 7.21 -12.45 -3.95
N LEU A 7 8.08 -11.45 -3.86
CA LEU A 7 9.49 -11.63 -4.23
C LEU A 7 10.14 -12.79 -3.45
N LYS A 8 9.91 -12.83 -2.13
CA LYS A 8 10.45 -13.90 -1.28
C LYS A 8 9.87 -15.27 -1.61
N GLU A 9 8.58 -15.32 -1.94
CA GLU A 9 7.89 -16.53 -2.34
C GLU A 9 8.41 -17.10 -3.68
N TYR A 10 8.56 -16.25 -4.69
CA TYR A 10 9.11 -16.65 -5.99
C TYR A 10 10.58 -17.06 -5.89
N ALA A 11 11.39 -16.32 -5.13
CA ALA A 11 12.78 -16.68 -4.88
C ALA A 11 12.91 -18.07 -4.25
N ARG A 12 12.05 -18.39 -3.27
CA ARG A 12 12.00 -19.72 -2.65
C ARG A 12 11.57 -20.80 -3.65
N THR A 13 10.58 -20.50 -4.48
CA THR A 13 10.01 -21.47 -5.45
C THR A 13 11.03 -21.83 -6.53
N ASN A 14 11.80 -20.84 -6.99
CA ASN A 14 12.83 -21.03 -8.02
C ASN A 14 14.19 -21.45 -7.46
N GLY A 15 14.34 -21.55 -6.13
CA GLY A 15 15.60 -21.93 -5.48
C GLY A 15 16.70 -20.87 -5.58
N VAL A 16 16.37 -19.62 -5.88
CA VAL A 16 17.34 -18.53 -6.11
C VAL A 16 17.76 -17.92 -4.77
N SER A 17 19.07 -17.82 -4.54
CA SER A 17 19.61 -17.26 -3.31
C SER A 17 19.52 -15.72 -3.27
N SER A 18 19.46 -15.11 -2.08
CA SER A 18 19.48 -13.64 -1.96
C SER A 18 20.78 -13.02 -2.50
N GLN A 19 21.87 -13.80 -2.59
CA GLN A 19 23.13 -13.36 -3.20
C GLN A 19 23.02 -13.31 -4.72
N GLU A 20 22.46 -14.34 -5.35
CA GLU A 20 22.18 -14.34 -6.80
C GLU A 20 21.27 -13.18 -7.22
N LEU A 21 20.19 -12.94 -6.46
CA LEU A 21 19.32 -11.78 -6.70
C LEU A 21 20.06 -10.44 -6.56
N ALA A 22 21.02 -10.36 -5.63
CA ALA A 22 21.80 -9.15 -5.44
C ALA A 22 22.75 -8.89 -6.60
N GLU A 23 23.32 -9.93 -7.22
CA GLU A 23 24.16 -9.80 -8.42
C GLU A 23 23.38 -9.21 -9.60
N MET A 24 22.12 -9.64 -9.77
CA MET A 24 21.23 -9.16 -10.84
C MET A 24 20.87 -7.68 -10.69
N VAL A 25 20.76 -7.19 -9.46
CA VAL A 25 20.30 -5.83 -9.11
C VAL A 25 21.45 -4.81 -9.03
N ARG A 26 22.67 -5.15 -9.48
CA ARG A 26 23.85 -4.25 -9.44
C ARG A 26 23.79 -3.05 -10.40
N ILE A 27 22.62 -2.74 -10.96
CA ILE A 27 22.42 -1.61 -11.85
C ILE A 27 22.71 -0.29 -11.09
N GLY A 28 23.33 0.68 -11.78
CA GLY A 28 23.62 2.00 -11.21
C GLY A 28 24.84 2.09 -10.28
N GLY A 29 25.78 1.13 -10.36
CA GLY A 29 27.07 1.23 -9.65
C GLY A 29 27.04 0.83 -8.16
N ARG A 30 25.99 0.15 -7.71
CA ARG A 30 25.91 -0.37 -6.34
C ARG A 30 26.99 -1.43 -6.11
N THR A 31 27.64 -1.37 -4.95
CA THR A 31 28.53 -2.47 -4.50
C THR A 31 27.70 -3.70 -4.16
N GLU A 32 28.31 -4.89 -4.25
CA GLU A 32 27.65 -6.17 -3.94
C GLU A 32 27.04 -6.19 -2.53
N LYS A 33 27.79 -5.69 -1.55
CA LYS A 33 27.33 -5.57 -0.15
C LYS A 33 26.08 -4.70 -0.03
N GLN A 34 26.01 -3.59 -0.77
CA GLN A 34 24.86 -2.70 -0.78
C GLN A 34 23.66 -3.34 -1.47
N ALA A 35 23.87 -4.01 -2.60
CA ALA A 35 22.82 -4.73 -3.32
C ALA A 35 22.23 -5.85 -2.46
N LEU A 36 23.07 -6.64 -1.79
CA LEU A 36 22.64 -7.71 -0.88
C LEU A 36 21.80 -7.15 0.28
N ALA A 37 22.23 -6.03 0.87
CA ALA A 37 21.48 -5.37 1.93
C ALA A 37 20.12 -4.86 1.42
N ALA A 38 20.07 -4.28 0.22
CA ALA A 38 18.84 -3.81 -0.40
C ALA A 38 17.85 -4.96 -0.64
N VAL A 39 18.28 -6.05 -1.28
CA VAL A 39 17.43 -7.22 -1.55
C VAL A 39 16.91 -7.83 -0.25
N LYS A 40 17.76 -7.98 0.78
CA LYS A 40 17.31 -8.46 2.10
C LYS A 40 16.29 -7.54 2.76
N ASN A 41 16.46 -6.22 2.63
CA ASN A 41 15.48 -5.27 3.13
C ASN A 41 14.16 -5.42 2.38
N TRP A 42 14.18 -5.49 1.05
CA TRP A 42 12.99 -5.64 0.22
C TRP A 42 12.23 -6.93 0.46
N GLN A 43 12.92 -8.07 0.62
CA GLN A 43 12.31 -9.35 0.98
C GLN A 43 11.59 -9.29 2.34
N ASN A 44 11.98 -8.36 3.22
CA ASN A 44 11.32 -8.09 4.51
C ASN A 44 10.35 -6.91 4.45
N CYS A 45 9.94 -6.48 3.25
CA CYS A 45 9.07 -5.32 3.01
C CYS A 45 9.63 -3.99 3.55
N LEU A 46 10.95 -3.91 3.76
CA LEU A 46 11.68 -2.69 4.11
C LEU A 46 12.25 -2.09 2.81
N TYR A 47 11.59 -1.08 2.27
CA TYR A 47 12.01 -0.44 1.02
C TYR A 47 13.14 0.59 1.24
N LYS A 48 14.31 0.13 1.71
CA LYS A 48 15.51 0.94 1.97
C LYS A 48 16.75 0.32 1.29
N PRO A 49 17.31 0.91 0.22
CA PRO A 49 16.78 2.03 -0.57
C PRO A 49 15.46 1.66 -1.26
N MET A 50 14.74 2.63 -1.80
CA MET A 50 13.54 2.34 -2.58
C MET A 50 13.95 1.62 -3.89
N PRO A 51 13.32 0.48 -4.25
CA PRO A 51 13.64 -0.21 -5.51
C PRO A 51 13.23 0.66 -6.70
N THR A 52 14.12 0.77 -7.70
CA THR A 52 13.83 1.44 -8.98
C THR A 52 13.06 0.51 -9.92
N SER A 53 12.54 1.03 -11.04
CA SER A 53 11.94 0.21 -12.09
C SER A 53 12.94 -0.81 -12.64
N GLU A 54 14.16 -0.38 -12.92
CA GLU A 54 15.26 -1.24 -13.39
C GLU A 54 15.57 -2.38 -12.41
N ASP A 55 15.57 -2.10 -11.10
CA ASP A 55 15.76 -3.11 -10.05
C ASP A 55 14.66 -4.19 -10.12
N ILE A 56 13.40 -3.77 -10.31
CA ILE A 56 12.24 -4.68 -10.39
C ILE A 56 12.32 -5.53 -11.66
N GLU A 57 12.65 -4.92 -12.80
CA GLU A 57 12.83 -5.63 -14.08
C GLU A 57 13.99 -6.63 -14.03
N ALA A 58 15.09 -6.28 -13.36
CA ALA A 58 16.22 -7.19 -13.17
C ALA A 58 15.83 -8.41 -12.31
N LEU A 59 15.09 -8.18 -11.21
CA LEU A 59 14.56 -9.26 -10.36
C LEU A 59 13.58 -10.15 -11.13
N ALA A 60 12.66 -9.56 -11.90
CA ALA A 60 11.70 -10.29 -12.71
C ALA A 60 12.39 -11.21 -13.73
N ARG A 61 13.40 -10.67 -14.45
CA ARG A 61 14.23 -11.46 -15.39
C ARG A 61 14.95 -12.61 -14.70
N GLY A 62 15.58 -12.34 -13.56
CA GLY A 62 16.31 -13.36 -12.79
C GLY A 62 15.42 -14.48 -12.24
N LEU A 63 14.20 -14.14 -11.85
CA LEU A 63 13.22 -15.10 -11.35
C LEU A 63 12.43 -15.79 -12.46
N HIS A 64 12.58 -15.38 -13.73
CA HIS A 64 11.76 -15.87 -14.84
C HIS A 64 10.25 -15.67 -14.61
N VAL A 65 9.88 -14.55 -13.99
CA VAL A 65 8.48 -14.19 -13.72
C VAL A 65 8.18 -12.84 -14.38
N SER A 66 6.91 -12.59 -14.72
CA SER A 66 6.46 -11.26 -15.15
C SER A 66 6.67 -10.20 -14.06
N VAL A 67 6.88 -8.95 -14.48
CA VAL A 67 7.04 -7.80 -13.57
C VAL A 67 5.79 -7.62 -12.70
N ASN A 68 4.61 -7.82 -13.27
CA ASN A 68 3.32 -7.63 -12.60
C ASN A 68 3.11 -8.60 -11.43
N ALA A 69 3.64 -9.82 -11.54
CA ALA A 69 3.54 -10.81 -10.48
C ALA A 69 4.32 -10.43 -9.21
N ILE A 70 5.40 -9.65 -9.33
CA ILE A 70 6.20 -9.18 -8.18
C ILE A 70 5.89 -7.72 -7.83
N SER A 71 5.04 -7.04 -8.59
CA SER A 71 4.70 -5.66 -8.35
C SER A 71 3.48 -5.52 -7.43
N GLN A 72 3.30 -4.31 -6.92
CA GLN A 72 2.13 -3.87 -6.20
C GLN A 72 1.91 -2.39 -6.47
N TRP A 73 0.65 -1.97 -6.46
CA TRP A 73 0.23 -0.60 -6.75
C TRP A 73 -0.49 -0.04 -5.54
N SER A 74 -0.05 1.12 -5.07
CA SER A 74 -0.61 1.77 -3.89
C SER A 74 -1.14 3.15 -4.24
N SER A 75 -2.30 3.51 -3.70
CA SER A 75 -2.82 4.87 -3.72
C SER A 75 -3.03 5.37 -2.29
N ARG A 76 -2.92 6.71 -2.11
CA ARG A 76 -3.19 7.33 -0.81
C ARG A 76 -4.03 8.58 -0.91
N HIS A 77 -5.00 8.70 -0.01
CA HIS A 77 -5.70 9.95 0.24
C HIS A 77 -5.20 10.56 1.55
N LYS A 78 -4.62 11.77 1.47
CA LYS A 78 -4.03 12.46 2.63
C LYS A 78 -5.05 13.37 3.31
N TYR A 79 -5.00 13.42 4.65
CA TYR A 79 -5.82 14.31 5.49
C TYR A 79 -7.34 14.16 5.28
N ALA A 80 -7.79 12.92 5.05
CA ALA A 80 -9.20 12.59 4.92
C ALA A 80 -9.97 13.08 6.18
N PRO A 81 -11.12 13.75 6.03
CA PRO A 81 -11.88 14.34 7.15
C PRO A 81 -12.73 13.27 7.86
N THR A 82 -12.08 12.21 8.32
CA THR A 82 -12.68 11.11 9.07
C THR A 82 -11.77 10.69 10.23
N SER A 83 -12.38 10.12 11.27
CA SER A 83 -11.61 9.54 12.36
C SER A 83 -10.95 8.23 11.89
N PRO A 84 -9.66 8.01 12.22
CA PRO A 84 -8.95 6.79 11.84
C PRO A 84 -9.67 5.51 12.29
N THR A 85 -10.27 5.52 13.48
CA THR A 85 -10.96 4.32 14.02
C THR A 85 -12.19 3.94 13.20
N LYS A 86 -13.00 4.93 12.81
CA LYS A 86 -14.18 4.71 11.97
C LYS A 86 -13.81 4.21 10.58
N ALA A 87 -12.75 4.76 10.01
CA ALA A 87 -12.30 4.33 8.69
C ALA A 87 -11.65 2.94 8.74
N ARG A 88 -10.96 2.57 9.84
CA ARG A 88 -10.32 1.24 9.99
C ARG A 88 -11.34 0.11 9.94
N LEU A 89 -12.54 0.33 10.46
CA LEU A 89 -13.63 -0.63 10.36
C LEU A 89 -13.93 -0.97 8.89
N VAL A 90 -13.95 0.04 8.03
CA VAL A 90 -14.20 -0.15 6.59
C VAL A 90 -13.00 -0.79 5.89
N ALA A 91 -11.77 -0.35 6.20
CA ALA A 91 -10.56 -0.95 5.61
C ALA A 91 -10.43 -2.45 5.94
N ARG A 92 -10.81 -2.86 7.15
CA ARG A 92 -10.83 -4.28 7.53
C ARG A 92 -11.83 -5.12 6.75
N LEU A 93 -12.92 -4.54 6.24
CA LEU A 93 -13.90 -5.28 5.44
C LEU A 93 -13.31 -5.71 4.10
N ILE A 94 -12.45 -4.88 3.50
CA ILE A 94 -11.91 -5.08 2.14
C ILE A 94 -10.55 -5.77 2.09
N ALA A 95 -9.81 -5.80 3.20
CA ALA A 95 -8.47 -6.40 3.22
C ALA A 95 -8.54 -7.89 2.85
N GLY A 96 -7.75 -8.31 1.86
CA GLY A 96 -7.70 -9.70 1.37
C GLY A 96 -8.82 -10.10 0.41
N ARG A 97 -9.76 -9.20 0.08
CA ARG A 97 -10.77 -9.46 -0.95
C ARG A 97 -10.24 -9.16 -2.35
N THR A 98 -10.88 -9.74 -3.36
CA THR A 98 -10.64 -9.36 -4.76
C THR A 98 -11.04 -7.90 -4.97
N ALA A 99 -10.45 -7.24 -5.97
CA ALA A 99 -10.71 -5.84 -6.27
C ALA A 99 -12.20 -5.59 -6.53
N GLN A 100 -12.85 -6.47 -7.29
CA GLN A 100 -14.27 -6.35 -7.63
C GLN A 100 -15.18 -6.52 -6.40
N ASP A 101 -14.97 -7.56 -5.59
CA ASP A 101 -15.76 -7.79 -4.36
C ASP A 101 -15.56 -6.65 -3.35
N ALA A 102 -14.34 -6.10 -3.27
CA ALA A 102 -14.07 -4.92 -2.44
C ALA A 102 -14.83 -3.68 -2.92
N LEU A 103 -14.90 -3.41 -4.23
CA LEU A 103 -15.68 -2.30 -4.79
C LEU A 103 -17.18 -2.44 -4.49
N ASP A 104 -17.73 -3.63 -4.69
CA ASP A 104 -19.15 -3.92 -4.41
C ASP A 104 -19.46 -3.79 -2.91
N THR A 105 -18.62 -4.36 -2.06
CA THR A 105 -18.74 -4.22 -0.60
C THR A 105 -18.73 -2.75 -0.17
N LEU A 106 -17.83 -1.93 -0.73
CA LEU A 106 -17.74 -0.50 -0.40
C LEU A 106 -18.94 0.30 -0.92
N LYS A 107 -19.49 -0.07 -2.07
CA LYS A 107 -20.67 0.58 -2.67
C LYS A 107 -21.90 0.49 -1.78
N PHE A 108 -22.12 -0.67 -1.14
CA PHE A 108 -23.30 -0.90 -0.29
C PHE A 108 -23.06 -0.66 1.20
N THR A 109 -21.83 -0.34 1.62
CA THR A 109 -21.52 -0.06 3.03
C THR A 109 -22.06 1.32 3.45
N PRO A 110 -22.95 1.42 4.46
CA PRO A 110 -23.60 2.68 4.87
C PRO A 110 -22.71 3.58 5.76
N LYS A 111 -21.41 3.62 5.49
CA LYS A 111 -20.44 4.43 6.24
C LYS A 111 -19.86 5.50 5.33
N ARG A 112 -19.79 6.75 5.81
CA ARG A 112 -19.15 7.86 5.08
C ARG A 112 -17.72 7.53 4.61
N SER A 113 -16.96 6.77 5.41
CA SER A 113 -15.60 6.39 5.06
C SER A 113 -15.53 5.43 3.87
N ALA A 114 -16.61 4.72 3.52
CA ALA A 114 -16.64 3.79 2.41
C ALA A 114 -16.43 4.49 1.06
N GLU A 115 -17.08 5.63 0.84
CA GLU A 115 -16.89 6.40 -0.39
C GLU A 115 -15.43 6.89 -0.55
N MET A 116 -14.80 7.31 0.56
CA MET A 116 -13.40 7.77 0.53
C MET A 116 -12.45 6.61 0.23
N VAL A 117 -12.67 5.44 0.83
CA VAL A 117 -11.86 4.24 0.58
C VAL A 117 -12.07 3.73 -0.84
N ARG A 118 -13.31 3.76 -1.35
CA ARG A 118 -13.66 3.37 -2.73
C ARG A 118 -12.88 4.17 -3.76
N LYS A 119 -12.87 5.50 -3.63
CA LYS A 119 -12.11 6.37 -4.55
C LYS A 119 -10.61 6.05 -4.56
N VAL A 120 -10.04 5.75 -3.38
CA VAL A 120 -8.62 5.36 -3.27
C VAL A 120 -8.37 4.02 -3.93
N LEU A 121 -9.25 3.04 -3.73
CA LEU A 121 -9.17 1.73 -4.38
C LEU A 121 -9.29 1.85 -5.91
N GLU A 122 -10.25 2.64 -6.42
CA GLU A 122 -10.40 2.91 -7.86
C GLU A 122 -9.14 3.53 -8.46
N THR A 123 -8.52 4.47 -7.76
CA THR A 123 -7.25 5.05 -8.20
C THR A 123 -6.12 4.01 -8.20
N ALA A 124 -6.08 3.11 -7.22
CA ALA A 124 -5.09 2.05 -7.16
C ALA A 124 -5.26 1.03 -8.31
N ILE A 125 -6.50 0.69 -8.65
CA ILE A 125 -6.85 -0.18 -9.79
C ILE A 125 -6.46 0.51 -11.10
N SER A 126 -6.80 1.79 -11.27
CA SER A 126 -6.42 2.56 -12.47
C SER A 126 -4.91 2.63 -12.67
N ASN A 127 -4.12 2.75 -11.59
CA ASN A 127 -2.66 2.73 -11.68
C ASN A 127 -2.11 1.34 -12.06
N ALA A 128 -2.82 0.27 -11.70
CA ALA A 128 -2.45 -1.09 -12.09
C ALA A 128 -2.80 -1.35 -13.56
N ASP A 129 -3.96 -0.88 -14.01
CA ASP A 129 -4.43 -0.93 -15.40
C ASP A 129 -3.48 -0.18 -16.35
N GLU A 130 -2.99 0.99 -15.94
CA GLU A 130 -1.97 1.75 -16.69
C GLU A 130 -0.64 0.97 -16.86
N GLN A 131 -0.37 0.00 -15.99
CA GLN A 131 0.79 -0.90 -16.08
C GLN A 131 0.42 -2.28 -16.65
N GLU A 132 -0.69 -2.36 -17.38
CA GLU A 132 -1.17 -3.54 -18.09
C GLU A 132 -1.36 -4.76 -17.17
N ALA A 133 -1.70 -4.54 -15.90
CA ALA A 133 -2.03 -5.60 -14.97
C ALA A 133 -3.45 -6.12 -15.23
N ASP A 134 -3.66 -7.43 -15.05
CA ASP A 134 -4.98 -8.02 -15.20
C ASP A 134 -5.90 -7.62 -14.03
N VAL A 135 -6.87 -6.75 -14.31
CA VAL A 135 -7.81 -6.19 -13.32
C VAL A 135 -8.62 -7.27 -12.60
N GLU A 136 -8.93 -8.39 -13.27
CA GLU A 136 -9.71 -9.48 -12.67
C GLU A 136 -8.92 -10.25 -11.61
N ARG A 137 -7.59 -10.28 -11.74
CA ARG A 137 -6.69 -10.95 -10.81
C ARG A 137 -6.23 -10.06 -9.66
N LEU A 138 -6.59 -8.78 -9.66
CA LEU A 138 -6.22 -7.86 -8.59
C LEU A 138 -6.95 -8.20 -7.29
N TYR A 139 -6.21 -8.13 -6.19
CA TYR A 139 -6.75 -8.23 -4.85
C TYR A 139 -6.15 -7.14 -3.94
N VAL A 140 -6.87 -6.83 -2.86
CA VAL A 140 -6.43 -5.83 -1.88
C VAL A 140 -5.40 -6.48 -0.94
N SER A 141 -4.12 -6.24 -1.22
CA SER A 141 -3.01 -6.77 -0.42
C SER A 141 -2.90 -6.08 0.95
N GLU A 142 -3.08 -4.76 0.99
CA GLU A 142 -3.05 -3.99 2.23
C GLU A 142 -4.09 -2.86 2.20
N ALA A 143 -4.88 -2.74 3.26
CA ALA A 143 -5.76 -1.58 3.48
C ALA A 143 -5.42 -0.95 4.83
N ARG A 144 -4.54 0.05 4.82
CA ARG A 144 -4.01 0.70 6.02
C ARG A 144 -4.57 2.10 6.21
N ILE A 145 -4.82 2.44 7.48
CA ILE A 145 -5.26 3.79 7.86
C ILE A 145 -4.40 4.33 8.99
N ASP A 146 -3.64 5.35 8.62
CA ASP A 146 -2.72 6.04 9.51
C ASP A 146 -3.39 7.30 10.08
N GLY A 147 -3.10 7.60 11.34
CA GLY A 147 -3.59 8.81 11.99
C GLY A 147 -2.84 10.04 11.45
N ALA A 148 -3.57 11.01 10.91
CA ALA A 148 -2.99 12.30 10.49
C ALA A 148 -3.05 13.35 11.61
N GLY A 149 -3.47 12.96 12.81
CA GLY A 149 -3.65 13.85 13.95
C GLY A 149 -4.93 14.68 13.87
N ARG A 150 -4.87 15.89 14.42
CA ARG A 150 -5.99 16.84 14.37
C ARG A 150 -6.05 17.49 12.99
N ARG A 151 -7.24 17.54 12.41
CA ARG A 151 -7.48 18.21 11.13
C ARG A 151 -7.06 19.69 11.22
N ILE A 152 -6.19 20.09 10.31
CA ILE A 152 -5.65 21.45 10.20
C ILE A 152 -6.82 22.44 10.02
N GLY A 153 -6.71 23.62 10.62
CA GLY A 153 -7.72 24.68 10.50
C GLY A 153 -9.05 24.42 11.21
N THR A 154 -9.19 23.32 11.97
CA THR A 154 -10.46 22.97 12.65
C THR A 154 -10.37 22.95 14.18
N LYS A 155 -9.49 23.76 14.76
CA LYS A 155 -9.40 23.95 16.21
C LYS A 155 -10.66 24.70 16.68
N GLY A 156 -11.51 24.01 17.44
CA GLY A 156 -12.68 24.60 18.08
C GLY A 156 -12.66 24.38 19.58
N TRP A 157 -13.37 25.23 20.31
CA TRP A 157 -13.62 25.12 21.75
C TRP A 157 -15.13 25.04 21.97
N ILE A 158 -15.55 24.28 22.97
CA ILE A 158 -16.93 24.26 23.44
C ILE A 158 -16.98 24.81 24.85
N ALA A 159 -17.87 25.78 25.08
CA ALA A 159 -18.12 26.34 26.40
C ALA A 159 -18.71 25.26 27.32
N LYS A 160 -18.32 25.28 28.59
CA LYS A 160 -18.77 24.38 29.63
C LYS A 160 -19.10 25.13 30.91
N ASP A 161 -19.65 24.40 31.86
CA ASP A 161 -20.05 24.88 33.17
C ASP A 161 -18.90 25.58 33.91
N ARG A 162 -19.26 26.55 34.77
CA ARG A 162 -18.33 27.28 35.65
C ARG A 162 -17.15 27.94 34.90
N GLY A 163 -17.40 28.54 33.74
CA GLY A 163 -16.38 29.24 32.96
C GLY A 163 -15.32 28.34 32.33
N ARG A 164 -15.57 27.03 32.24
CA ARG A 164 -14.62 26.06 31.65
C ARG A 164 -14.77 26.00 30.13
N ALA A 165 -13.71 25.58 29.44
CA ALA A 165 -13.72 25.31 28.01
C ALA A 165 -13.05 23.97 27.70
N HIS A 166 -13.64 23.18 26.81
CA HIS A 166 -13.04 21.94 26.32
C HIS A 166 -12.72 22.02 24.82
N PRO A 167 -11.61 21.40 24.37
CA PRO A 167 -11.21 21.46 22.97
C PRO A 167 -11.94 20.41 22.11
N ILE A 168 -12.56 20.83 21.02
CA ILE A 168 -13.17 19.92 20.02
C ILE A 168 -12.07 19.31 19.16
N ARG A 169 -11.92 17.97 19.19
CA ARG A 169 -10.93 17.22 18.40
C ARG A 169 -11.56 16.68 17.12
N LYS A 170 -11.46 17.42 16.01
CA LYS A 170 -11.76 16.88 14.68
C LYS A 170 -10.52 16.16 14.15
N GLN A 171 -10.58 14.84 14.10
CA GLN A 171 -9.46 14.01 13.63
C GLN A 171 -9.42 13.94 12.10
N ALA A 172 -8.23 13.68 11.57
CA ALA A 172 -8.01 13.34 10.18
C ALA A 172 -7.21 12.03 10.07
N SER A 173 -7.29 11.38 8.92
CA SER A 173 -6.54 10.16 8.63
C SER A 173 -5.90 10.18 7.25
N HIS A 174 -4.85 9.39 7.07
CA HIS A 174 -4.35 9.01 5.75
C HIS A 174 -4.89 7.63 5.42
N ILE A 175 -5.62 7.52 4.31
CA ILE A 175 -6.13 6.25 3.80
C ILE A 175 -5.15 5.76 2.75
N ILE A 176 -4.63 4.55 2.91
CA ILE A 176 -3.66 3.94 2.01
C ILE A 176 -4.21 2.57 1.64
N VAL A 177 -4.37 2.33 0.34
CA VAL A 177 -4.81 1.05 -0.19
C VAL A 177 -3.78 0.59 -1.20
N THR A 178 -3.36 -0.67 -1.05
CA THR A 178 -2.41 -1.34 -1.93
C THR A 178 -3.11 -2.55 -2.55
N VAL A 179 -2.96 -2.69 -3.86
CA VAL A 179 -3.43 -3.82 -4.66
C VAL A 179 -2.23 -4.56 -5.24
N ALA A 180 -2.37 -5.86 -5.41
CA ALA A 180 -1.42 -6.72 -6.09
C ALA A 180 -2.17 -7.73 -6.96
N GLU A 181 -1.52 -8.28 -7.98
CA GLU A 181 -2.04 -9.42 -8.72
C GLU A 181 -1.94 -10.67 -7.84
N ASN A 182 -2.94 -11.55 -7.85
CA ASN A 182 -2.93 -12.83 -7.13
C ASN A 182 -2.14 -13.90 -7.89
#